data_AF-A0A662GPG0-F1
#
_entry.id   AF-A0A662GPG0-F1
#
_cell.length_a   1.000
_cell.length_b   1.000
_cell.length_c   1.000
_cell.angle_alpha   90.00
_cell.angle_beta   90.00
_cell.angle_gamma   90.00
#
_symmetry.space_group_name_H-M   'P 1'
#
loop_
_entity.id
_entity.type
_entity.pdbx_description
1 polymer ?
#
loop_
_entity_poly.entity_id
_entity_poly.type
_entity_poly.pdbx_seq_one_letter_code
_entity_poly.pdbx_strand_id
1 'polypeptide(L)'
;MGGQRSAVMEGDLVLVYVSRRDRHVSKAKRGEVIYTPKFVLRLDDVIGLPYGSRVKLKKGLEAIVTRPLLEDVVYAAFTRVTQVLYPKDIGMILVKSGIGPGSRVVEAGTGSGFLTAYLAHAVRPDGRV
;
A
#
# COMPACT_ATOMS: atom_id res chain seq x y z
N MET A 1 19.88 1.04 -2.93
CA MET A 1 19.06 0.18 -2.05
C MET A 1 19.03 0.81 -0.66
N GLY A 2 17.99 1.57 -0.32
CA GLY A 2 17.85 2.10 1.04
C GLY A 2 17.50 0.96 2.00
N GLY A 3 18.29 0.79 3.06
CA GLY A 3 18.05 -0.24 4.08
C GLY A 3 16.62 -0.15 4.59
N GLN A 4 15.87 -1.24 4.48
CA GLN A 4 14.50 -1.26 4.95
C GLN A 4 14.50 -1.20 6.48
N ARG A 5 13.99 -0.10 7.04
CA ARG A 5 13.74 0.04 8.49
C ARG A 5 13.01 -1.19 9.05
N SER A 6 13.54 -1.79 10.10
CA SER A 6 12.99 -3.02 10.68
C SER A 6 11.70 -2.77 11.47
N ALA A 7 11.54 -1.59 12.09
CA ALA A 7 10.41 -1.23 12.93
C ALA A 7 9.51 -0.15 12.31
N VAL A 8 8.25 -0.12 12.74
CA VAL A 8 7.26 0.90 12.40
C VAL A 8 7.61 2.20 13.12
N MET A 9 7.72 3.29 12.37
CA MET A 9 7.95 4.63 12.90
C MET A 9 6.72 5.52 12.73
N GLU A 10 6.65 6.56 13.54
CA GLU A 10 5.67 7.65 13.36
C GLU A 10 5.76 8.20 11.93
N GLY A 11 4.62 8.28 11.26
CA GLY A 11 4.47 8.75 9.89
C GLY A 11 4.58 7.68 8.81
N ASP A 12 5.02 6.46 9.13
CA ASP A 12 5.09 5.37 8.16
C ASP A 12 3.68 4.94 7.70
N LEU A 13 3.54 4.54 6.44
CA LEU A 13 2.35 3.80 6.01
C LEU A 13 2.47 2.35 6.47
N VAL A 14 1.40 1.82 7.03
CA VAL A 14 1.30 0.44 7.52
C VAL A 14 0.09 -0.25 6.90
N LEU A 15 0.25 -1.54 6.60
CA LEU A 15 -0.84 -2.45 6.31
C LEU A 15 -1.17 -3.23 7.58
N VAL A 16 -2.41 -3.11 8.04
CA VAL A 16 -2.97 -3.92 9.10
C VAL A 16 -3.75 -5.07 8.47
N TYR A 17 -3.21 -6.27 8.60
CA TYR A 17 -3.80 -7.50 8.07
C TYR A 17 -4.43 -8.31 9.20
N VAL A 18 -5.76 -8.40 9.22
CA VAL A 18 -6.52 -9.25 10.16
C VAL A 18 -7.01 -10.51 9.46
N SER A 19 -7.50 -10.37 8.23
CA SER A 19 -7.95 -11.47 7.39
C SER A 19 -7.80 -11.11 5.92
N ARG A 20 -8.02 -12.06 5.01
CA ARG A 20 -8.05 -11.78 3.56
C ARG A 20 -9.04 -10.67 3.17
N ARG A 21 -10.17 -10.57 3.89
CA ARG A 21 -11.21 -9.56 3.62
C ARG A 21 -11.04 -8.30 4.47
N ASP A 22 -10.22 -8.36 5.51
CA ASP A 22 -10.06 -7.31 6.51
C ASP A 22 -8.61 -6.85 6.54
N ARG A 23 -8.31 -5.95 5.61
CA ARG A 23 -7.00 -5.34 5.38
C ARG A 23 -7.18 -3.83 5.32
N HIS A 24 -6.37 -3.08 6.08
CA HIS A 24 -6.47 -1.63 6.11
C HIS A 24 -5.09 -1.01 5.97
N VAL A 25 -4.95 -0.04 5.07
CA VAL A 25 -3.77 0.82 4.99
C VAL A 25 -4.04 2.06 5.81
N SER A 26 -3.11 2.41 6.70
CA SER A 26 -3.20 3.64 7.49
C SER A 26 -1.80 4.23 7.71
N LYS A 27 -1.76 5.50 8.09
CA LYS A 27 -0.53 6.17 8.52
C LYS A 27 -0.34 5.94 10.01
N ALA A 28 0.77 5.34 10.42
CA ALA A 28 1.14 5.13 11.82
C ALA A 28 1.32 6.50 12.49
N LYS A 29 0.31 6.93 13.25
CA LYS A 29 0.32 8.22 13.93
C LYS A 29 -0.17 8.06 15.37
N ARG A 30 0.57 8.60 16.34
CA ARG A 30 0.20 8.53 17.77
C ARG A 30 -1.19 9.09 18.03
N GLY A 31 -1.95 8.43 18.88
CA GLY A 31 -3.33 8.78 19.21
C GLY A 31 -4.37 8.39 18.15
N GLU A 32 -3.97 8.00 16.94
CA GLU A 32 -4.90 7.50 15.92
C GLU A 32 -5.32 6.06 16.21
N VAL A 33 -6.56 5.76 15.82
CA VAL A 33 -7.16 4.45 16.03
C VAL A 33 -7.88 4.03 14.75
N ILE A 34 -7.59 2.82 14.28
CA ILE A 34 -8.34 2.19 13.20
C ILE A 34 -9.60 1.59 13.82
N TYR A 35 -10.75 2.19 13.50
CA TYR A 35 -12.05 1.69 13.89
C TYR A 35 -12.72 1.00 12.70
N THR A 36 -13.03 -0.28 12.87
CA THR A 36 -13.89 -1.02 11.96
C THR A 36 -14.98 -1.74 12.76
N PRO A 37 -16.11 -2.12 12.16
CA PRO A 37 -17.12 -2.93 12.86
C PRO A 37 -16.58 -4.26 13.41
N LYS A 38 -15.48 -4.77 12.83
CA LYS A 38 -14.91 -6.08 13.17
C LYS A 38 -13.78 -5.98 14.19
N PHE A 39 -13.00 -4.91 14.16
CA PHE A 39 -11.85 -4.72 15.05
C PHE A 39 -11.55 -3.24 15.32
N VAL A 40 -10.87 -3.02 16.44
CA VAL A 40 -10.30 -1.72 16.83
C VAL A 40 -8.82 -1.92 17.11
N LEU A 41 -7.97 -1.09 16.53
CA LEU A 41 -6.52 -1.12 16.74
C LEU A 41 -6.00 0.30 16.96
N ARG A 42 -5.33 0.55 18.08
CA ARG A 42 -4.65 1.84 18.34
C ARG A 42 -3.28 1.80 17.68
N LEU A 43 -2.90 2.87 16.97
CA LEU A 43 -1.59 2.91 16.32
C LEU A 43 -0.44 3.09 17.30
N ASP A 44 -0.71 3.56 18.51
CA ASP A 44 0.25 3.54 19.62
C ASP A 44 0.72 2.11 19.98
N ASP A 45 -0.13 1.09 19.78
CA ASP A 45 0.21 -0.32 20.02
C ASP A 45 1.06 -0.92 18.89
N VAL A 46 1.26 -0.16 17.81
CA VAL A 46 1.95 -0.59 16.58
C VAL A 46 3.29 0.12 16.42
N ILE A 47 3.35 1.41 16.75
CA ILE A 47 4.56 2.22 16.61
C ILE A 47 5.68 1.66 17.49
N GLY A 48 6.86 1.47 16.91
CA GLY A 48 8.04 0.88 17.54
C GLY A 48 8.14 -0.63 17.40
N LEU A 49 7.06 -1.33 16.99
CA LEU A 49 7.13 -2.76 16.73
C LEU A 49 7.85 -3.06 15.40
N PRO A 50 8.57 -4.19 15.31
CA PRO A 50 9.04 -4.72 14.04
C PRO A 50 7.90 -4.92 13.03
N TYR A 51 8.15 -4.65 11.76
CA TYR A 51 7.25 -5.10 10.71
C TYR A 51 7.14 -6.62 10.72
N GLY A 52 5.91 -7.13 10.59
CA GLY A 52 5.56 -8.54 10.73
C GLY A 52 5.09 -8.93 12.15
N SER A 53 5.17 -8.02 13.13
CA SER A 53 4.65 -8.27 14.47
C SER A 53 3.15 -8.52 14.48
N ARG A 54 2.73 -9.42 15.38
CA ARG A 54 1.32 -9.69 15.69
C ARG A 54 0.87 -8.82 16.86
N VAL A 55 -0.25 -8.13 16.69
CA VAL A 55 -0.88 -7.31 17.72
C VAL A 55 -2.22 -7.96 18.08
N LYS A 56 -2.40 -8.27 19.36
CA LYS A 56 -3.66 -8.83 19.85
C LYS A 56 -4.76 -7.78 19.79
N LEU A 57 -5.88 -8.16 19.22
CA LEU A 57 -7.10 -7.36 19.16
C LEU A 57 -8.11 -7.90 20.18
N LYS A 58 -9.25 -7.20 20.31
CA LYS A 58 -10.38 -7.72 21.09
C LYS A 58 -10.95 -8.99 20.46
N LYS A 59 -11.73 -9.76 21.25
CA LYS A 59 -12.42 -10.99 20.82
C LYS A 59 -11.48 -12.09 20.31
N GLY A 60 -10.23 -12.11 20.78
CA GLY A 60 -9.24 -13.14 20.42
C GLY A 60 -8.71 -13.04 18.98
N LEU A 61 -8.98 -11.94 18.27
CA LEU A 61 -8.42 -11.69 16.95
C LEU A 61 -6.96 -11.22 17.08
N GLU A 62 -6.18 -11.41 16.02
CA GLU A 62 -4.83 -10.88 15.89
C GLU A 62 -4.70 -10.12 14.57
N ALA A 63 -3.95 -9.03 14.59
CA ALA A 63 -3.53 -8.30 13.40
C ALA A 63 -2.04 -8.51 13.16
N ILE A 64 -1.64 -8.71 11.92
CA ILE A 64 -0.24 -8.64 11.49
C ILE A 64 -0.02 -7.26 10.88
N VAL A 65 0.98 -6.53 11.34
CA VAL A 65 1.32 -5.22 10.79
C VAL A 65 2.49 -5.36 9.83
N THR A 66 2.28 -5.05 8.55
CA THR A 66 3.34 -5.11 7.53
C THR A 66 3.49 -3.77 6.81
N ARG A 67 4.49 -3.67 5.95
CA ARG A 67 4.55 -2.59 4.97
C ARG A 67 3.48 -2.82 3.92
N PRO A 68 2.75 -1.78 3.49
CA PRO A 68 1.84 -1.91 2.36
C PRO A 68 2.65 -2.06 1.07
N LEU A 69 2.15 -2.91 0.18
CA LEU A 69 2.60 -2.95 -1.21
C LEU A 69 1.99 -1.78 -1.97
N LEU A 70 2.53 -1.48 -3.16
CA LEU A 70 1.93 -0.47 -4.04
C LEU A 70 0.46 -0.78 -4.31
N GLU A 71 0.12 -2.04 -4.54
CA GLU A 71 -1.26 -2.47 -4.75
C GLU A 71 -2.15 -2.09 -3.55
N ASP A 72 -1.69 -2.32 -2.33
CA ASP A 72 -2.46 -2.00 -1.13
C ASP A 72 -2.74 -0.50 -1.04
N VAL A 73 -1.73 0.34 -1.33
CA VAL A 73 -1.88 1.79 -1.34
C VAL A 73 -2.83 2.24 -2.45
N VAL A 74 -2.68 1.69 -3.66
CA VAL A 74 -3.54 2.04 -4.80
C VAL A 74 -5.00 1.69 -4.50
N TYR A 75 -5.27 0.49 -4.02
CA TYR A 75 -6.63 0.07 -3.69
C TYR A 75 -7.23 0.81 -2.48
N ALA A 76 -6.41 1.26 -1.54
CA ALA A 76 -6.89 2.02 -0.38
C ALA A 76 -7.12 3.50 -0.70
N ALA A 77 -6.28 4.11 -1.55
CA ALA A 77 -6.29 5.56 -1.76
C ALA A 77 -7.03 6.00 -3.02
N PHE A 78 -7.20 5.14 -4.03
CA PHE A 78 -7.77 5.51 -5.31
C PHE A 78 -9.24 5.08 -5.41
N THR A 79 -10.10 5.99 -5.82
CA THR A 79 -11.51 5.70 -6.10
C THR A 79 -11.67 5.18 -7.52
N ARG A 80 -12.37 4.04 -7.67
CA ARG A 80 -12.71 3.50 -8.99
C ARG A 80 -13.89 4.25 -9.58
N VAL A 81 -13.60 5.18 -10.49
CA VAL A 81 -14.60 5.96 -11.24
C VAL A 81 -14.80 5.42 -12.66
N THR A 82 -13.86 4.62 -13.15
CA THR A 82 -13.87 3.97 -14.47
C THR A 82 -13.45 2.51 -14.34
N GLN A 83 -13.57 1.74 -15.42
CA GLN A 83 -12.94 0.42 -15.46
C GLN A 83 -11.42 0.55 -15.30
N VAL A 84 -10.82 -0.33 -14.49
CA VAL A 84 -9.39 -0.30 -14.15
C VAL A 84 -8.66 -1.53 -14.68
N LEU A 85 -7.37 -1.36 -14.95
CA LEU A 85 -6.47 -2.49 -15.21
C LEU A 85 -6.02 -3.12 -13.89
N TYR A 86 -5.90 -4.45 -13.90
CA TYR A 86 -5.48 -5.24 -12.74
C TYR A 86 -4.00 -5.64 -12.85
N PRO A 87 -3.33 -6.02 -11.75
CA PRO A 87 -1.90 -6.33 -11.73
C PRO A 87 -1.44 -7.31 -12.82
N LYS A 88 -2.29 -8.28 -13.20
CA LYS A 88 -1.99 -9.23 -14.28
C LYS A 88 -1.69 -8.54 -15.62
N ASP A 89 -2.48 -7.53 -15.98
CA ASP A 89 -2.39 -6.85 -17.28
C ASP A 89 -1.33 -5.76 -17.21
N ILE A 90 -1.28 -5.04 -16.09
CA ILE A 90 -0.27 -4.00 -15.84
C ILE A 90 1.14 -4.59 -15.89
N GLY A 91 1.36 -5.75 -15.25
CA GLY A 91 2.63 -6.45 -15.32
C GLY A 91 3.02 -6.81 -16.76
N MET A 92 2.07 -7.27 -17.56
CA MET A 92 2.31 -7.57 -18.98
C MET A 92 2.62 -6.31 -19.81
N ILE A 93 1.93 -5.19 -19.54
CA ILE A 93 2.19 -3.89 -20.19
C ILE A 93 3.63 -3.45 -19.88
N LEU A 94 4.03 -3.46 -18.61
CA LEU A 94 5.39 -3.07 -18.21
C LEU A 94 6.46 -3.93 -18.88
N VAL A 95 6.29 -5.25 -18.87
CA VAL A 95 7.24 -6.19 -19.49
C VAL A 95 7.32 -6.00 -21.00
N LYS A 96 6.18 -5.89 -21.70
CA LYS A 96 6.17 -5.79 -23.17
C LYS A 96 6.61 -4.44 -23.70
N SER A 97 6.38 -3.36 -22.95
CA SER A 97 6.78 -2.00 -23.33
C SER A 97 8.23 -1.66 -23.00
N GLY A 98 8.89 -2.47 -22.17
CA GLY A 98 10.25 -2.19 -21.70
C GLY A 98 10.33 -0.99 -20.75
N ILE A 99 9.21 -0.57 -20.16
CA ILE A 99 9.16 0.55 -19.22
C ILE A 99 9.93 0.19 -17.94
N GLY A 100 10.84 1.07 -17.53
CA GLY A 100 11.63 0.91 -16.32
C GLY A 100 12.17 2.24 -15.79
N PRO A 101 13.10 2.21 -14.82
CA PRO A 101 13.68 3.40 -14.21
C PRO A 101 14.17 4.42 -15.24
N GLY A 102 13.87 5.71 -15.03
CA GLY A 102 14.27 6.80 -15.92
C GLY A 102 13.40 6.96 -17.18
N SER A 103 12.47 6.04 -17.46
CA SER A 103 11.61 6.11 -18.64
C SER A 103 10.70 7.34 -18.60
N ARG A 104 10.42 7.92 -19.79
CA ARG A 104 9.38 8.93 -19.99
C ARG A 104 8.22 8.27 -20.71
N VAL A 105 7.11 8.09 -20.02
CA VAL A 105 5.94 7.36 -20.51
C VAL A 105 4.84 8.35 -20.81
N VAL A 106 4.05 8.11 -21.86
CA VAL A 106 2.80 8.84 -22.09
C VAL A 106 1.66 7.87 -21.87
N GLU A 107 0.75 8.23 -20.98
CA GLU A 107 -0.51 7.53 -20.76
C GLU A 107 -1.66 8.40 -21.28
N ALA A 108 -2.48 7.84 -22.17
CA ALA A 108 -3.67 8.51 -22.68
C ALA A 108 -4.92 7.78 -22.17
N GLY A 109 -5.75 8.51 -21.42
CA GLY A 109 -6.88 7.96 -20.67
C GLY A 109 -6.49 7.58 -19.24
N THR A 110 -6.32 8.57 -18.36
CA THR A 110 -5.94 8.36 -16.95
C THR A 110 -6.98 7.54 -16.18
N GLY A 111 -8.27 7.74 -16.49
CA GLY A 111 -9.38 7.08 -15.80
C GLY A 111 -9.28 7.24 -14.28
N SER A 112 -9.28 6.13 -13.56
CA SER A 112 -9.15 6.11 -12.10
C SER A 112 -7.70 6.24 -11.60
N GLY A 113 -6.71 6.43 -12.47
CA GLY A 113 -5.30 6.59 -12.12
C GLY A 113 -4.58 5.30 -11.66
N PHE A 114 -5.23 4.14 -11.82
CA PHE A 114 -4.65 2.86 -11.40
C PHE A 114 -3.38 2.55 -12.18
N LEU A 115 -3.42 2.53 -13.52
CA LEU A 115 -2.23 2.27 -14.34
C LEU A 115 -1.15 3.32 -14.10
N THR A 116 -1.52 4.61 -14.06
CA THR A 116 -0.63 5.74 -13.74
C THR A 116 0.22 5.48 -12.49
N ALA A 117 -0.38 4.98 -11.41
CA ALA A 117 0.34 4.72 -10.16
C ALA A 117 1.44 3.64 -10.32
N TYR A 118 1.16 2.58 -11.09
CA TYR A 118 2.16 1.53 -11.37
C TYR A 118 3.23 2.01 -12.35
N LEU A 119 2.86 2.80 -13.36
CA LEU A 119 3.83 3.43 -14.25
C LEU A 119 4.76 4.36 -13.47
N ALA A 120 4.21 5.24 -12.63
CA ALA A 120 4.98 6.16 -11.79
C ALA A 120 5.95 5.39 -10.86
N HIS A 121 5.52 4.26 -10.32
CA HIS A 121 6.39 3.40 -9.51
C HIS A 121 7.48 2.71 -10.33
N ALA A 122 7.20 2.32 -11.57
CA ALA A 122 8.15 1.64 -12.45
C ALA A 122 9.24 2.59 -12.98
N VAL A 123 8.90 3.86 -13.22
CA VAL A 123 9.82 4.86 -13.80
C VAL A 123 10.72 5.56 -12.78
N ARG A 124 10.45 5.41 -11.48
CA ARG A 124 11.30 5.96 -10.41
C ARG A 124 12.76 5.46 -10.53
N PRO A 125 13.77 6.20 -10.01
CA PRO A 125 13.64 7.44 -9.25
C PRO A 125 13.51 8.72 -10.09
N ASP A 126 13.89 8.67 -11.36
CA ASP A 126 14.18 9.84 -12.20
C ASP A 126 13.36 9.91 -13.50
N GLY A 127 12.51 8.92 -13.74
CA GLY A 127 11.54 8.94 -14.85
C GLY A 127 10.24 9.66 -14.50
N ARG A 128 9.33 9.72 -15.47
CA ARG A 128 8.02 10.39 -15.35
C ARG A 128 6.98 9.79 -16.29
N VAL A 129 5.72 9.93 -15.90
CA VAL A 129 4.51 9.57 -16.66
C VAL A 129 3.77 10.85 -16.99
#